data_AF-A0A2V7XL76-F1
#
_entry.id   AF-A0A2V7XL76-F1
#
_cell.length_a   1.000
_cell.length_b   1.000
_cell.length_c   1.000
_cell.angle_alpha   90.00
_cell.angle_beta   90.00
_cell.angle_gamma   90.00
#
_symmetry.space_group_name_H-M   'P 1'
#
loop_
_entity.id
_entity.type
_entity.pdbx_description
1 polymer ?
#
loop_
_entity_poly.entity_id
_entity_poly.type
_entity_poly.pdbx_seq_one_letter_code
_entity_poly.pdbx_strand_id
1 'polypeptide(L)'
;MLTAAVLALLASGPTTSPEASPAAGPRVHALRIQVLSTMLSDEGIGEWGFGALVEVDGHRILFDTGFHPTNVLDNARELRVDLAQVPGVVLSHNHSDHTGGLLTLRRAVKDDHPDALRRVHVGRGLFWSRPAADGSEANLPLRERDNYAAAGLVFVEHDAPQQILPGVWLTGPVP
;
A
#
# COMPACT_ATOMS: atom_id res chain seq x y z
N MET A 1 39.84 71.43 25.75
CA MET A 1 40.31 70.03 25.70
C MET A 1 39.13 69.11 25.95
N LEU A 2 38.96 68.12 25.06
CA LEU A 2 38.07 66.93 25.06
C LEU A 2 36.54 67.10 25.23
N THR A 3 35.82 66.90 24.13
CA THR A 3 34.43 66.42 24.07
C THR A 3 34.43 64.91 23.79
N ALA A 4 33.77 64.13 24.63
CA ALA A 4 33.60 62.68 24.45
C ALA A 4 32.41 62.39 23.53
N ALA A 5 32.63 61.60 22.48
CA ALA A 5 31.58 61.06 21.61
C ALA A 5 31.20 59.65 22.08
N VAL A 6 29.91 59.43 22.35
CA VAL A 6 29.35 58.10 22.64
C VAL A 6 28.92 57.48 21.31
N LEU A 7 29.50 56.33 20.96
CA LEU A 7 29.16 55.55 19.77
C LEU A 7 28.13 54.48 20.17
N ALA A 8 26.90 54.58 19.67
CA ALA A 8 25.88 53.54 19.83
C ALA A 8 26.04 52.50 18.71
N LEU A 9 26.33 51.25 19.08
CA LEU A 9 26.40 50.12 18.15
C LEU A 9 24.98 49.55 17.98
N LEU A 10 24.41 49.65 16.78
CA LEU A 10 23.18 48.96 16.41
C LEU A 10 23.53 47.57 15.85
N ALA A 11 23.16 46.51 16.56
CA ALA A 11 23.30 45.14 16.07
C ALA A 11 22.13 44.80 15.13
N SER A 12 22.44 44.59 13.85
CA SER A 12 21.51 44.03 12.86
C SER A 12 21.46 42.51 13.02
N GLY A 13 20.35 41.99 13.57
CA GLY A 13 20.07 40.55 13.63
C GLY A 13 19.73 39.98 12.24
N PRO A 14 19.93 38.67 12.02
CA PRO A 14 19.64 38.04 10.73
C PRO A 14 18.13 38.03 10.45
N THR A 15 17.73 38.58 9.31
CA THR A 15 16.37 38.45 8.80
C THR A 15 16.19 37.06 8.20
N THR A 16 15.53 36.16 8.92
CA THR A 16 15.02 34.91 8.36
C THR A 16 13.83 35.24 7.46
N SER A 17 14.00 35.07 6.14
CA SER A 17 12.87 35.07 5.22
C SER A 17 11.93 33.90 5.57
N PRO A 18 10.61 34.08 5.50
CA PRO A 18 9.68 32.97 5.70
C PRO A 18 9.91 31.95 4.60
N GLU A 19 10.26 30.73 5.01
CA GLU A 19 10.32 29.57 4.15
C GLU A 19 8.95 29.41 3.47
N ALA A 20 8.92 29.51 2.14
CA ALA A 20 7.69 29.38 1.39
C ALA A 20 7.09 28.00 1.68
N SER A 21 5.86 27.95 2.21
CA SER A 21 5.13 26.70 2.38
C SER A 21 5.18 25.92 1.07
N PRO A 22 5.62 24.65 1.07
CA PRO A 22 5.63 23.85 -0.14
C PRO A 22 4.21 23.85 -0.71
N ALA A 23 4.10 24.15 -2.01
CA ALA A 23 2.82 24.17 -2.71
C ALA A 23 2.03 22.92 -2.33
N ALA A 24 0.80 23.10 -1.85
CA ALA A 24 -0.02 21.98 -1.38
C ALA A 24 -0.14 20.96 -2.52
N GLY A 25 0.44 19.77 -2.31
CA GLY A 25 0.38 18.68 -3.27
C GLY A 25 -1.07 18.30 -3.61
N PRO A 26 -1.28 17.49 -4.66
CA PRO A 26 -2.62 17.02 -5.03
C PRO A 26 -3.33 16.43 -3.81
N ARG A 27 -4.60 16.81 -3.61
CA ARG A 27 -5.45 16.37 -2.49
C ARG A 27 -6.49 15.40 -2.99
N VAL A 28 -6.78 14.39 -2.17
CA VAL A 28 -7.91 13.49 -2.39
C VAL A 28 -9.23 14.23 -2.14
N HIS A 29 -10.18 14.12 -3.06
CA HIS A 29 -11.49 14.78 -2.98
C HIS A 29 -12.62 13.83 -2.56
N ALA A 30 -12.54 12.56 -2.95
CA ALA A 30 -13.48 11.52 -2.58
C ALA A 30 -12.73 10.23 -2.21
N LEU A 31 -13.11 9.64 -1.07
CA LEU A 31 -12.54 8.40 -0.55
C LEU A 31 -13.66 7.49 -0.08
N ARG A 32 -13.64 6.24 -0.53
CA ARG A 32 -14.44 5.14 0.03
C ARG A 32 -13.51 3.98 0.32
N ILE A 33 -13.67 3.37 1.49
CA ILE A 33 -12.97 2.15 1.87
C ILE A 33 -14.04 1.10 2.19
N GLN A 34 -13.98 -0.02 1.49
CA GLN A 34 -14.80 -1.19 1.77
C GLN A 34 -13.90 -2.30 2.30
N VAL A 35 -14.06 -2.65 3.57
CA VAL A 35 -13.36 -3.81 4.14
C VAL A 35 -13.98 -5.08 3.56
N LEU A 36 -13.11 -5.97 3.10
CA LEU A 36 -13.43 -7.27 2.51
C LEU A 36 -12.92 -8.43 3.35
N SER A 37 -12.00 -8.20 4.28
CA SER A 37 -11.53 -9.19 5.24
C SER A 37 -10.99 -8.49 6.49
N THR A 38 -11.40 -8.99 7.66
CA THR A 38 -10.94 -8.62 8.99
C THR A 38 -11.40 -9.67 10.00
N MET A 39 -10.97 -9.57 11.27
CA MET A 39 -11.26 -10.58 12.30
C MET A 39 -12.74 -10.81 12.59
N LEU A 40 -13.55 -9.74 12.54
CA LEU A 40 -14.98 -9.80 12.83
C LEU A 40 -15.75 -9.26 11.63
N SER A 41 -16.81 -9.95 11.24
CA SER A 41 -17.68 -9.51 10.15
C SER A 41 -19.14 -9.62 10.53
N ASP A 42 -19.92 -8.60 10.16
CA ASP A 42 -21.38 -8.62 10.28
C ASP A 42 -22.02 -9.37 9.08
N GLU A 43 -21.41 -9.26 7.89
CA GLU A 43 -21.78 -9.94 6.64
C GLU A 43 -20.52 -10.63 6.05
N GLY A 44 -20.64 -11.82 5.47
CA GLY A 44 -19.49 -12.59 5.01
C GLY A 44 -18.70 -13.31 6.11
N ILE A 45 -17.44 -13.64 5.78
CA ILE A 45 -16.56 -14.49 6.59
C ILE A 45 -15.47 -13.61 7.23
N GLY A 46 -15.37 -13.65 8.57
CA GLY A 46 -14.25 -13.08 9.31
C GLY A 46 -13.04 -14.03 9.35
N GLU A 47 -11.83 -13.46 9.37
CA GLU A 47 -10.58 -14.22 9.50
C GLU A 47 -9.50 -13.39 10.20
N TRP A 48 -8.48 -14.06 10.75
CA TRP A 48 -7.24 -13.36 11.08
C TRP A 48 -6.53 -12.99 9.78
N GLY A 49 -6.76 -11.76 9.31
CA GLY A 49 -6.15 -11.17 8.14
C GLY A 49 -6.77 -9.83 7.78
N PHE A 50 -6.30 -9.23 6.70
CA PHE A 50 -6.84 -7.95 6.22
C PHE A 50 -6.97 -7.91 4.70
N GLY A 51 -8.03 -7.26 4.24
CA GLY A 51 -8.24 -6.94 2.83
C GLY A 51 -9.29 -5.85 2.69
N ALA A 52 -9.03 -4.85 1.85
CA ALA A 52 -9.99 -3.77 1.61
C ALA A 52 -9.89 -3.22 0.19
N LEU A 53 -11.04 -2.93 -0.42
CA LEU A 53 -11.11 -2.12 -1.63
C LEU A 53 -11.06 -0.63 -1.24
N VAL A 54 -10.07 0.08 -1.76
CA VAL A 54 -9.94 1.53 -1.64
C VAL A 54 -10.34 2.16 -2.97
N GLU A 55 -11.35 3.02 -2.94
CA GLU A 55 -11.73 3.86 -4.06
C GLU A 55 -11.40 5.32 -3.75
N VAL A 56 -10.63 5.95 -4.62
CA VAL A 56 -10.08 7.29 -4.41
C VAL A 56 -10.12 8.09 -5.70
N ASP A 57 -10.89 9.18 -5.73
CA ASP A 57 -11.06 10.03 -6.91
C ASP A 57 -11.30 9.25 -8.21
N GLY A 58 -12.16 8.24 -8.17
CA GLY A 58 -12.49 7.37 -9.30
C GLY A 58 -11.48 6.25 -9.60
N HIS A 59 -10.35 6.19 -8.90
CA HIS A 59 -9.37 5.11 -8.99
C HIS A 59 -9.68 4.01 -7.97
N ARG A 60 -9.21 2.80 -8.25
CA ARG A 60 -9.40 1.62 -7.38
C ARG A 60 -8.09 0.94 -7.06
N ILE A 61 -7.90 0.57 -5.80
CA ILE A 61 -6.76 -0.21 -5.31
C ILE A 61 -7.32 -1.27 -4.36
N LEU A 62 -6.88 -2.53 -4.52
CA LEU A 62 -7.07 -3.53 -3.48
C LEU A 62 -5.88 -3.44 -2.50
N PHE A 63 -6.16 -3.26 -1.21
CA PHE A 63 -5.15 -3.23 -0.16
C PHE A 63 -5.21 -4.53 0.63
N ASP A 64 -4.12 -5.30 0.62
CA ASP A 64 -3.99 -6.66 1.15
C ASP A 64 -5.02 -7.66 0.60
N THR A 65 -4.82 -8.94 0.92
CA THR A 65 -5.51 -10.07 0.28
C THR A 65 -5.90 -11.19 1.26
N GLY A 66 -5.91 -10.89 2.56
CA GLY A 66 -6.35 -11.83 3.60
C GLY A 66 -5.42 -13.03 3.81
N PHE A 67 -5.84 -13.93 4.70
CA PHE A 67 -5.11 -15.15 5.06
C PHE A 67 -5.53 -16.34 4.21
N HIS A 68 -6.83 -16.64 4.20
CA HIS A 68 -7.34 -17.76 3.44
C HIS A 68 -7.34 -17.43 1.94
N PRO A 69 -6.99 -18.41 1.08
CA PRO A 69 -6.90 -18.17 -0.36
C PRO A 69 -8.17 -17.63 -1.00
N THR A 70 -9.36 -17.83 -0.43
CA THR A 70 -10.64 -17.47 -1.07
C THR A 70 -11.44 -16.40 -0.33
N ASN A 71 -11.17 -16.11 0.95
CA ASN A 71 -12.07 -15.29 1.78
C ASN A 71 -12.33 -13.89 1.21
N VAL A 72 -11.30 -13.16 0.78
CA VAL A 72 -11.48 -11.84 0.15
C VAL A 72 -12.33 -11.93 -1.13
N LEU A 73 -12.17 -13.00 -1.92
CA LEU A 73 -12.95 -13.20 -3.15
C LEU A 73 -14.42 -13.53 -2.83
N ASP A 74 -14.65 -14.38 -1.84
CA ASP A 74 -15.99 -14.80 -1.43
C ASP A 74 -16.75 -13.62 -0.80
N ASN A 75 -16.09 -12.86 0.08
CA ASN A 75 -16.66 -11.63 0.65
C ASN A 75 -16.91 -10.57 -0.42
N ALA A 76 -16.02 -10.41 -1.40
CA ALA A 76 -16.27 -9.49 -2.52
C ALA A 76 -17.52 -9.89 -3.31
N ARG A 77 -17.75 -11.19 -3.54
CA ARG A 77 -18.96 -11.68 -4.22
C ARG A 77 -20.22 -11.43 -3.38
N GLU A 78 -20.18 -11.74 -2.09
CA GLU A 78 -21.31 -11.54 -1.17
C GLU A 78 -21.70 -10.07 -1.08
N LEU A 79 -20.70 -9.19 -0.92
CA LEU A 79 -20.87 -7.74 -0.85
C LEU A 79 -21.07 -7.07 -2.22
N ARG A 80 -21.13 -7.85 -3.31
CA ARG A 80 -21.31 -7.39 -4.69
C ARG A 80 -20.26 -6.36 -5.12
N VAL A 81 -19.04 -6.55 -4.67
CA VAL A 81 -17.86 -5.76 -5.04
C VAL A 81 -17.19 -6.37 -6.25
N ASP A 82 -17.12 -5.59 -7.34
CA ASP A 82 -16.45 -6.00 -8.57
C ASP A 82 -14.94 -5.68 -8.51
N LEU A 83 -14.13 -6.74 -8.47
CA LEU A 83 -12.67 -6.66 -8.50
C LEU A 83 -12.08 -6.67 -9.92
N ALA A 84 -12.89 -6.92 -10.96
CA ALA A 84 -12.43 -6.98 -12.35
C ALA A 84 -11.95 -5.62 -12.88
N GLN A 85 -12.41 -4.52 -12.28
CA GLN A 85 -12.00 -3.15 -12.63
C GLN A 85 -10.93 -2.59 -11.70
N VAL A 86 -10.31 -3.41 -10.86
CA VAL A 86 -9.25 -2.98 -9.94
C VAL A 86 -7.90 -3.30 -10.59
N PRO A 87 -7.13 -2.30 -11.08
CA PRO A 87 -5.90 -2.56 -11.83
C PRO A 87 -4.73 -3.01 -10.95
N GLY A 88 -4.73 -2.60 -9.68
CA GLY A 88 -3.57 -2.74 -8.82
C GLY A 88 -3.90 -3.20 -7.41
N VAL A 89 -2.93 -3.89 -6.82
CA VAL A 89 -2.93 -4.34 -5.43
C VAL A 89 -1.79 -3.63 -4.69
N VAL A 90 -2.01 -3.29 -3.43
CA VAL A 90 -0.96 -2.93 -2.47
C VAL A 90 -0.88 -4.04 -1.45
N LEU A 91 0.31 -4.60 -1.22
CA LEU A 91 0.55 -5.47 -0.07
C LEU A 91 1.35 -4.68 0.97
N SER A 92 0.82 -4.61 2.19
CA SER A 92 1.42 -3.90 3.30
C SER A 92 2.77 -4.51 3.71
N HIS A 93 2.82 -5.83 3.86
CA HIS A 93 4.01 -6.60 4.22
C HIS A 93 3.85 -8.09 3.83
N ASN A 94 4.81 -8.94 4.23
CA ASN A 94 4.95 -10.29 3.69
C ASN A 94 4.16 -11.39 4.45
N HIS A 95 3.48 -11.06 5.55
CA HIS A 95 2.80 -12.09 6.33
C HIS A 95 1.64 -12.70 5.55
N SER A 96 1.41 -14.00 5.77
CA SER A 96 0.43 -14.77 5.02
C SER A 96 -1.00 -14.27 5.21
N ASP A 97 -1.29 -13.60 6.33
CA ASP A 97 -2.59 -13.00 6.64
C ASP A 97 -2.90 -11.71 5.86
N HIS A 98 -1.94 -11.25 5.05
CA HIS A 98 -2.09 -10.14 4.11
C HIS A 98 -1.89 -10.56 2.65
N THR A 99 -1.18 -11.66 2.40
CA THR A 99 -0.78 -12.07 1.04
C THR A 99 -1.43 -13.35 0.55
N GLY A 100 -2.26 -14.00 1.38
CA GLY A 100 -2.78 -15.35 1.16
C GLY A 100 -3.71 -15.48 -0.05
N GLY A 101 -4.55 -14.47 -0.29
CA GLY A 101 -5.54 -14.50 -1.38
C GLY A 101 -5.02 -14.03 -2.74
N LEU A 102 -3.83 -13.41 -2.83
CA LEU A 102 -3.37 -12.71 -4.04
C LEU A 102 -3.45 -13.57 -5.31
N LEU A 103 -2.94 -14.80 -5.26
CA LEU A 103 -2.90 -15.69 -6.42
C LEU A 103 -4.30 -16.11 -6.88
N THR A 104 -5.19 -16.42 -5.94
CA THR A 104 -6.58 -16.79 -6.22
C THR A 104 -7.35 -15.64 -6.84
N LEU A 105 -7.25 -14.45 -6.24
CA LEU A 105 -7.90 -13.24 -6.73
C LEU A 105 -7.45 -12.94 -8.16
N ARG A 106 -6.14 -12.96 -8.42
CA ARG A 106 -5.60 -12.76 -9.77
C ARG A 106 -6.14 -13.80 -10.76
N ARG A 107 -6.13 -15.09 -10.40
CA ARG A 107 -6.63 -16.18 -11.26
C ARG A 107 -8.12 -16.05 -11.57
N ALA A 108 -8.91 -15.54 -10.62
CA ALA A 108 -10.35 -15.40 -10.78
C ALA A 108 -10.75 -14.35 -11.83
N VAL A 109 -9.90 -13.36 -12.12
CA VAL A 109 -10.24 -12.23 -13.01
C VAL A 109 -9.39 -12.17 -14.28
N LYS A 110 -8.20 -12.78 -14.29
CA LYS A 110 -7.20 -12.52 -15.34
C LYS A 110 -7.57 -12.92 -16.76
N ASP A 111 -8.43 -13.92 -16.93
CA ASP A 111 -8.74 -14.46 -18.25
C ASP A 111 -9.71 -13.53 -19.00
N ASP A 112 -10.66 -12.92 -18.30
CA ASP A 112 -11.59 -11.93 -18.85
C ASP A 112 -11.05 -10.49 -18.74
N HIS A 113 -10.25 -10.21 -17.71
CA HIS A 113 -9.73 -8.88 -17.39
C HIS A 113 -8.21 -8.94 -17.16
N PRO A 114 -7.40 -8.94 -18.23
CA PRO A 114 -5.96 -9.22 -18.14
C PRO A 114 -5.18 -8.23 -17.26
N ASP A 115 -5.63 -6.98 -17.17
CA ASP A 115 -4.99 -5.94 -16.36
C ASP A 115 -5.50 -5.88 -14.92
N ALA A 116 -6.57 -6.60 -14.58
CA ALA A 116 -7.11 -6.64 -13.23
C ALA A 116 -6.13 -7.32 -12.26
N LEU A 117 -5.90 -6.64 -11.13
CA LEU A 117 -5.05 -7.04 -10.02
C LEU A 117 -3.61 -7.38 -10.44
N ARG A 118 -3.18 -6.89 -11.61
CA ARG A 118 -1.93 -7.31 -12.24
C ARG A 118 -0.72 -6.64 -11.61
N ARG A 119 -0.83 -5.35 -11.29
CA ARG A 119 0.27 -4.57 -10.71
C ARG A 119 0.22 -4.65 -9.19
N VAL A 120 1.28 -5.12 -8.56
CA VAL A 120 1.35 -5.29 -7.10
C VAL A 120 2.42 -4.37 -6.53
N HIS A 121 2.01 -3.37 -5.76
CA HIS A 121 2.91 -2.45 -5.07
C HIS A 121 3.28 -3.01 -3.69
N VAL A 122 4.57 -3.10 -3.40
CA VAL A 122 5.07 -3.73 -2.17
C VAL A 122 6.28 -2.97 -1.62
N GLY A 123 6.51 -3.03 -0.31
CA GLY A 123 7.76 -2.57 0.27
C GLY A 123 8.95 -3.46 -0.13
N ARG A 124 10.13 -2.87 -0.31
CA ARG A 124 11.37 -3.64 -0.47
C ARG A 124 11.53 -4.61 0.70
N GLY A 125 11.77 -5.88 0.39
CA GLY A 125 11.91 -6.95 1.38
C GLY A 125 10.73 -7.90 1.52
N LEU A 126 9.66 -7.67 0.75
CA LEU A 126 8.55 -8.63 0.62
C LEU A 126 9.05 -10.04 0.31
N PHE A 127 10.01 -10.18 -0.60
CA PHE A 127 10.53 -11.48 -1.06
C PHE A 127 11.80 -11.95 -0.34
N TRP A 128 12.23 -11.31 0.76
CA TRP A 128 13.40 -11.80 1.49
C TRP A 128 13.13 -13.14 2.17
N SER A 129 14.15 -14.00 2.24
CA SER A 129 14.03 -15.32 2.89
C SER A 129 13.73 -15.17 4.38
N ARG A 130 12.80 -15.99 4.88
CA ARG A 130 12.41 -16.09 6.29
C ARG A 130 12.34 -17.57 6.66
N PRO A 131 13.48 -18.21 6.94
CA PRO A 131 13.50 -19.63 7.27
C PRO A 131 12.78 -19.91 8.60
N ALA A 132 11.98 -20.98 8.62
CA ALA A 132 11.42 -21.56 9.82
C ALA A 132 12.47 -22.35 10.61
N ALA A 133 12.10 -22.78 11.82
CA ALA A 133 12.98 -23.56 12.69
C ALA A 133 13.45 -24.89 12.09
N ASP A 134 12.67 -25.47 11.17
CA ASP A 134 13.01 -26.70 10.44
C ASP A 134 13.86 -26.45 9.17
N GLY A 135 14.24 -25.20 8.91
CA GLY A 135 15.00 -24.79 7.73
C GLY A 135 14.17 -24.61 6.46
N SER A 136 12.85 -24.87 6.50
CA SER A 136 11.96 -24.56 5.38
C SER A 136 11.76 -23.05 5.22
N GLU A 137 11.46 -22.59 4.01
CA GLU A 137 11.09 -21.19 3.79
C GLU A 137 9.68 -20.92 4.33
N ALA A 138 9.50 -19.91 5.19
CA ALA A 138 8.20 -19.54 5.74
C ALA A 138 7.56 -18.35 5.01
N ASN A 139 8.32 -17.59 4.22
CA ASN A 139 7.82 -16.44 3.49
C ASN A 139 6.93 -16.87 2.31
N LEU A 140 5.61 -16.80 2.50
CA LEU A 140 4.63 -17.17 1.47
C LEU A 140 4.87 -16.44 0.13
N PRO A 141 5.03 -15.10 0.10
CA PRO A 141 5.36 -14.40 -1.14
C PRO A 141 6.59 -14.94 -1.87
N LEU A 142 7.66 -15.29 -1.15
CA LEU A 142 8.86 -15.84 -1.78
C LEU A 142 8.61 -17.25 -2.35
N ARG A 143 7.88 -18.09 -1.61
CA ARG A 143 7.51 -19.45 -2.07
C ARG A 143 6.63 -19.43 -3.32
N GLU A 144 5.73 -18.45 -3.42
CA GLU A 144 4.79 -18.33 -4.52
C GLU A 144 5.32 -17.51 -5.71
N ARG A 145 6.58 -17.05 -5.66
CA ARG A 145 7.15 -16.12 -6.66
C ARG A 145 6.99 -16.62 -8.10
N ASP A 146 7.24 -17.89 -8.36
CA ASP A 146 7.10 -18.49 -9.69
C ASP A 146 5.62 -18.58 -10.12
N ASN A 147 4.72 -18.91 -9.18
CA ASN A 147 3.29 -18.94 -9.44
C ASN A 147 2.72 -17.55 -9.71
N TYR A 148 3.22 -16.53 -9.02
CA TYR A 148 2.87 -15.14 -9.29
C TYR A 148 3.32 -14.71 -10.70
N ALA A 149 4.55 -15.05 -11.09
CA ALA A 149 5.04 -14.80 -12.43
C ALA A 149 4.19 -15.52 -13.49
N ALA A 150 3.84 -16.78 -13.26
CA ALA A 150 2.97 -17.57 -14.15
C ALA A 150 1.54 -16.99 -14.23
N ALA A 151 1.05 -16.31 -13.18
CA ALA A 151 -0.21 -15.60 -13.18
C ALA A 151 -0.13 -14.20 -13.85
N GLY A 152 1.05 -13.78 -14.30
CA GLY A 152 1.30 -12.50 -14.96
C GLY A 152 1.35 -11.31 -14.02
N LEU A 153 1.54 -11.53 -12.71
CA LEU A 153 1.68 -10.46 -11.74
C LEU A 153 2.99 -9.69 -11.97
N VAL A 154 2.93 -8.38 -11.82
CA VAL A 154 4.07 -7.47 -11.96
C VAL A 154 4.25 -6.73 -10.64
N PHE A 155 5.34 -7.01 -9.94
CA PHE A 155 5.66 -6.38 -8.67
C PHE A 155 6.43 -5.08 -8.88
N VAL A 156 6.03 -4.04 -8.15
CA VAL A 156 6.71 -2.75 -8.05
C VAL A 156 7.16 -2.59 -6.61
N GLU A 157 8.46 -2.71 -6.37
CA GLU A 157 9.06 -2.55 -5.04
C GLU A 157 9.34 -1.08 -4.73
N HIS A 158 8.98 -0.65 -3.53
CA HIS A 158 9.20 0.70 -3.01
C HIS A 158 10.16 0.65 -1.82
N ASP A 159 11.25 1.40 -1.87
CA ASP A 159 12.27 1.48 -0.82
C ASP A 159 12.15 2.76 0.05
N ALA A 160 11.28 3.68 -0.35
CA ALA A 160 10.98 4.94 0.32
C ALA A 160 9.50 5.32 0.11
N PRO A 161 8.99 6.36 0.78
CA PRO A 161 7.65 6.88 0.50
C PRO A 161 7.47 7.25 -0.97
N GLN A 162 6.42 6.74 -1.60
CA GLN A 162 6.17 6.90 -3.03
C GLN A 162 4.71 7.26 -3.27
N GLN A 163 4.49 8.29 -4.09
CA GLN A 163 3.16 8.62 -4.60
C GLN A 163 2.79 7.64 -5.72
N ILE A 164 1.64 6.97 -5.58
CA ILE A 164 1.15 5.98 -6.57
C ILE A 164 -0.07 6.48 -7.34
N LEU A 165 -0.82 7.44 -6.79
CA LEU A 165 -1.87 8.22 -7.43
C LEU A 165 -1.81 9.66 -6.89
N PRO A 166 -2.40 10.67 -7.56
CA PRO A 166 -2.50 12.02 -7.02
C PRO A 166 -3.08 12.02 -5.59
N GLY A 167 -2.30 12.49 -4.62
CA GLY A 167 -2.69 12.52 -3.21
C GLY A 167 -2.61 11.19 -2.45
N VAL A 168 -2.26 10.08 -3.11
CA VAL A 168 -2.18 8.74 -2.49
C VAL A 168 -0.74 8.27 -2.42
N TRP A 169 -0.28 8.01 -1.20
CA TRP A 169 1.11 7.67 -0.90
C TRP A 169 1.22 6.32 -0.23
N LEU A 170 2.28 5.60 -0.58
CA LEU A 170 2.81 4.49 0.19
C LEU A 170 3.95 5.01 1.07
N THR A 171 4.14 4.41 2.24
CA THR A 171 5.21 4.80 3.18
C THR A 171 6.56 4.16 2.84
N GLY A 172 6.59 3.17 1.93
CA GLY A 172 7.76 2.33 1.68
C GLY A 172 7.74 1.06 2.55
N PRO A 173 8.90 0.49 2.89
CA PRO A 173 8.99 -0.75 3.66
C PRO A 173 8.34 -0.68 5.04
N VAL A 174 7.54 -1.69 5.39
CA VAL A 174 7.05 -1.94 6.75
C VAL A 174 7.97 -3.04 7.35
N PRO A 175 8.70 -2.75 8.43
CA PRO A 175 9.69 -3.67 9.01
C PRO A 175 9.07 -4.92 9.65
#